data_AF-A0AA37N6F7-F1
#
_entry.id   AF-A0AA37N6F7-F1
#
_cell.length_a   1.000
_cell.length_b   1.000
_cell.length_c   1.000
_cell.angle_alpha   90.00
_cell.angle_beta   90.00
_cell.angle_gamma   90.00
#
_symmetry.space_group_name_H-M   'P 1'
#
loop_
_entity.id
_entity.type
_entity.pdbx_description
1 polymer ?
#
loop_
_entity_poly.entity_id
_entity_poly.type
_entity_poly.pdbx_seq_one_letter_code
_entity_poly.pdbx_strand_id
1 'polypeptide(L)'
;MESTKFCKHCGEVIDADCVVCPKCGKQVEQLSSGKDTPIIINNSSSSSSSASAAASVSGGGKRALPWYLKWFWIFILGCFTGGIYWIVGFVLRVNWKSKN
;
A
#
# COMPACT_ATOMS: atom_id res chain seq x y z
N MET A 1 -64.10 -15.30 1.08
CA MET A 1 -63.85 -15.85 -0.26
C MET A 1 -62.48 -15.31 -0.66
N GLU A 2 -61.44 -16.12 -0.58
CA GLU A 2 -60.08 -15.66 -0.89
C GLU A 2 -59.98 -15.46 -2.40
N SER A 3 -59.82 -14.20 -2.83
CA SER A 3 -59.58 -13.88 -4.22
C SER A 3 -58.17 -14.30 -4.58
N THR A 4 -58.03 -15.12 -5.62
CA THR A 4 -56.73 -15.54 -6.16
C THR A 4 -56.53 -14.90 -7.54
N LYS A 5 -55.27 -14.66 -7.90
CA LYS A 5 -54.87 -14.15 -9.22
C LYS A 5 -53.79 -15.03 -9.82
N PHE A 6 -53.54 -14.89 -11.11
CA PHE A 6 -52.50 -15.66 -11.80
C PHE A 6 -51.24 -14.82 -11.96
N CYS A 7 -50.07 -15.43 -11.75
CA CYS A 7 -48.80 -14.80 -12.03
C CYS A 7 -48.62 -14.63 -13.55
N LYS A 8 -48.39 -13.40 -14.01
CA LYS A 8 -48.15 -13.08 -15.44
C LYS A 8 -46.88 -13.70 -16.02
N HIS A 9 -45.95 -14.18 -15.17
CA HIS A 9 -44.64 -14.67 -15.59
C HIS A 9 -44.54 -16.19 -15.60
N CYS A 10 -45.06 -16.88 -14.59
CA CYS A 10 -45.01 -18.34 -14.50
C CYS A 10 -46.37 -19.04 -14.66
N GLY A 11 -47.47 -18.29 -14.67
CA GLY A 11 -48.82 -18.83 -14.85
C GLY A 11 -49.43 -19.51 -13.62
N GLU A 12 -48.72 -19.58 -12.49
CA GLU A 12 -49.24 -20.19 -11.26
C GLU A 12 -50.28 -19.31 -10.55
N VAL A 13 -51.20 -19.97 -9.85
CA VAL A 13 -52.20 -19.34 -8.98
C VAL A 13 -51.50 -18.82 -7.72
N ILE A 14 -51.73 -17.56 -7.40
CA ILE A 14 -51.22 -16.86 -6.23
C ILE A 14 -52.36 -16.08 -5.56
N ASP A 15 -52.19 -15.70 -4.30
CA ASP A 15 -53.18 -14.89 -3.60
C ASP A 15 -53.28 -13.48 -4.21
N ALA A 16 -54.46 -12.87 -4.16
CA ALA A 16 -54.68 -11.55 -4.74
C ALA A 16 -53.78 -10.46 -4.11
N ASP A 17 -53.41 -10.62 -2.85
CA ASP A 17 -52.57 -9.64 -2.13
C ASP A 17 -51.07 -9.80 -2.41
N CYS A 18 -50.66 -10.87 -3.11
CA CYS A 18 -49.26 -11.10 -3.44
C CYS A 18 -48.76 -10.09 -4.48
N VAL A 19 -47.91 -9.15 -4.06
CA VAL A 19 -47.19 -8.22 -4.96
C VAL A 19 -46.03 -8.92 -5.69
N VAL A 20 -45.45 -9.95 -5.06
CA VAL A 20 -44.38 -10.78 -5.60
C VAL A 20 -44.84 -12.22 -5.63
N CYS A 21 -44.62 -12.90 -6.75
CA CYS A 21 -44.99 -14.32 -6.87
C CYS A 21 -44.04 -15.19 -6.01
N PRO A 22 -44.53 -16.00 -5.06
CA PRO A 22 -43.69 -16.86 -4.22
C PRO A 22 -43.04 -18.02 -5.00
N LYS A 23 -43.55 -18.34 -6.19
CA LYS A 23 -43.03 -19.42 -7.04
C LYS A 23 -41.89 -18.98 -7.94
N CYS A 24 -42.07 -17.86 -8.66
CA CYS A 24 -41.08 -17.38 -9.62
C CYS A 24 -40.25 -16.19 -9.13
N GLY A 25 -40.59 -15.59 -7.99
CA GLY A 25 -39.89 -14.44 -7.40
C GLY A 25 -40.04 -13.13 -8.17
N LYS A 26 -40.77 -13.13 -9.31
CA LYS A 26 -41.01 -11.94 -10.12
C LYS A 26 -42.19 -11.16 -9.57
N GLN A 27 -42.09 -9.84 -9.63
CA GLN A 27 -43.14 -8.92 -9.27
C GLN A 27 -44.30 -9.01 -10.28
N VAL A 28 -45.50 -9.24 -9.77
CA VAL A 28 -46.71 -9.44 -10.60
C VAL A 28 -47.48 -8.14 -10.83
N GLU A 29 -47.32 -7.18 -9.93
CA GLU A 29 -47.93 -5.86 -9.98
C GLU A 29 -46.87 -4.79 -9.75
N GLN A 30 -46.95 -3.70 -10.52
CA GLN A 30 -46.08 -2.55 -10.31
C GLN A 30 -46.32 -2.03 -8.89
N LEU A 31 -45.25 -1.95 -8.08
CA LEU A 31 -45.27 -1.05 -6.92
C LEU A 31 -45.57 0.32 -7.50
N SER A 32 -46.70 0.92 -7.09
CA SER A 32 -46.94 2.32 -7.37
C SER A 32 -45.83 3.09 -6.67
N SER A 33 -44.74 3.36 -7.39
CA SER A 33 -43.69 4.28 -7.00
C SER A 33 -44.26 5.70 -7.01
N GLY A 34 -45.20 5.94 -6.11
CA GLY A 34 -45.81 7.23 -5.87
C GLY A 34 -44.83 8.09 -5.09
N LYS A 35 -44.02 8.86 -5.81
CA LYS A 35 -43.82 10.30 -5.58
C LYS A 35 -42.73 10.83 -6.51
N ASP A 36 -43.19 11.55 -7.54
CA ASP A 36 -42.41 12.54 -8.29
C ASP A 36 -42.10 13.76 -7.40
N THR A 37 -41.50 13.55 -6.23
CA THR A 37 -40.95 14.65 -5.43
C THR A 37 -39.48 14.81 -5.78
N PRO A 38 -39.01 16.00 -6.20
CA PRO A 38 -37.60 16.22 -6.48
C PRO A 38 -36.80 16.05 -5.18
N ILE A 39 -35.92 15.05 -5.16
CA ILE A 39 -34.98 14.83 -4.08
C ILE A 39 -33.87 15.88 -4.25
N ILE A 40 -33.91 16.95 -3.46
CA ILE A 40 -32.85 17.97 -3.44
C ILE A 40 -31.72 17.48 -2.53
N ILE A 41 -30.56 17.12 -3.10
CA ILE A 41 -29.35 16.76 -2.35
C ILE A 41 -28.46 18.01 -2.21
N ASN A 42 -28.42 18.63 -1.02
CA ASN A 42 -27.48 19.71 -0.71
C ASN A 42 -26.19 19.16 -0.07
N ASN A 43 -25.21 18.77 -0.90
CA ASN A 43 -23.89 18.34 -0.43
C ASN A 43 -22.95 19.55 -0.29
N SER A 44 -22.71 20.01 0.94
CA SER A 44 -21.71 21.03 1.24
C SER A 44 -20.40 20.37 1.71
N SER A 45 -19.47 20.12 0.78
CA SER A 45 -18.15 19.56 1.07
C SER A 45 -17.17 20.66 1.50
N SER A 46 -16.82 20.70 2.79
CA SER A 46 -15.72 21.53 3.30
C SER A 46 -14.43 20.71 3.31
N SER A 47 -13.59 20.88 2.29
CA SER A 47 -12.30 20.21 2.19
C SER A 47 -11.20 21.09 2.79
N SER A 48 -10.78 20.82 4.03
CA SER A 48 -9.60 21.45 4.63
C SER A 48 -8.38 20.55 4.47
N SER A 49 -7.60 20.76 3.41
CA SER A 49 -6.35 20.02 3.18
C SER A 49 -5.18 20.76 3.83
N SER A 50 -4.80 20.36 5.06
CA SER A 50 -3.52 20.78 5.65
C SER A 50 -2.49 19.69 5.42
N ALA A 51 -1.67 19.84 4.37
CA ALA A 51 -0.57 18.93 4.08
C ALA A 51 0.71 19.44 4.75
N SER A 52 0.99 19.04 5.99
CA SER A 52 2.34 19.12 6.54
C SER A 52 3.13 17.90 6.06
N ALA A 53 3.93 18.09 5.01
CA ALA A 53 4.81 17.07 4.47
C ALA A 53 5.97 16.82 5.44
N ALA A 54 5.77 15.96 6.45
CA ALA A 54 6.87 15.30 7.12
C ALA A 54 7.38 14.19 6.20
N ALA A 55 8.40 14.49 5.41
CA ALA A 55 9.06 13.50 4.57
C ALA A 55 9.76 12.45 5.46
N SER A 56 9.02 11.40 5.81
CA SER A 56 9.58 10.19 6.40
C SER A 56 10.40 9.49 5.31
N VAL A 57 11.71 9.73 5.32
CA VAL A 57 12.71 9.04 4.50
C VAL A 57 12.81 7.57 4.94
N SER A 58 11.79 6.77 4.61
CA SER A 58 11.88 5.31 4.65
C SER A 58 12.27 4.82 3.26
N GLY A 59 13.53 5.05 2.92
CA GLY A 59 14.12 4.56 1.68
C GLY A 59 15.61 4.42 1.89
N GLY A 60 16.05 3.19 2.18
CA GLY A 60 17.46 2.80 2.23
C GLY A 60 18.12 2.91 0.86
N GLY A 61 18.21 4.12 0.33
CA GLY A 61 19.04 4.47 -0.81
C GLY A 61 20.48 4.49 -0.30
N LYS A 62 21.25 3.45 -0.65
CA LYS A 62 22.70 3.49 -0.50
C LYS A 62 23.18 4.66 -1.38
N ARG A 63 23.41 5.82 -0.77
CA ARG A 63 24.08 6.93 -1.45
C ARG A 63 25.47 6.43 -1.83
N ALA A 64 25.70 6.24 -3.12
CA ALA A 64 27.02 5.86 -3.61
C ALA A 64 28.00 6.92 -3.11
N LEU A 65 28.93 6.51 -2.26
CA LEU A 65 29.95 7.40 -1.70
C LEU A 65 30.72 8.02 -2.88
N PRO A 66 30.99 9.34 -2.85
CA PRO A 66 31.71 9.99 -3.92
C PRO A 66 33.09 9.36 -4.06
N TRP A 67 33.58 9.26 -5.30
CA TRP A 67 34.73 8.43 -5.64
C TRP A 67 35.96 8.69 -4.76
N TYR A 68 36.13 9.94 -4.31
CA TYR A 68 37.29 10.38 -3.55
C TYR A 68 37.31 9.82 -2.12
N LEU A 69 36.15 9.67 -1.45
CA LEU A 69 36.11 9.04 -0.12
C LEU A 69 36.50 7.56 -0.21
N LYS A 70 36.16 6.89 -1.31
CA LYS A 70 36.53 5.47 -1.52
C LYS A 70 38.05 5.32 -1.65
N TRP A 71 38.69 6.18 -2.43
CA TRP A 71 40.15 6.18 -2.59
C TRP A 71 40.87 6.65 -1.32
N PHE A 72 40.32 7.64 -0.60
CA PHE A 72 40.86 8.12 0.66
C PHE A 72 40.91 7.03 1.74
N TRP A 73 39.85 6.21 1.85
CA TRP A 73 39.82 5.07 2.77
C TRP A 73 40.81 3.97 2.40
N ILE A 74 40.98 3.69 1.10
CA ILE A 74 42.00 2.73 0.63
C ILE A 74 43.41 3.23 0.95
N PHE A 75 43.68 4.53 0.78
CA PHE A 75 44.96 5.12 1.09
C PHE A 75 45.24 5.13 2.61
N ILE A 76 44.26 5.51 3.44
CA ILE A 76 44.40 5.44 4.90
C ILE A 76 44.60 4.00 5.36
N LEU A 77 43.74 3.06 4.96
CA LEU A 77 43.88 1.67 5.38
C LEU A 77 45.17 1.04 4.83
N GLY A 78 45.57 1.37 3.61
CA GLY A 78 46.82 0.91 2.99
C GLY A 78 48.07 1.46 3.67
N CYS A 79 48.10 2.75 4.03
CA CYS A 79 49.22 3.34 4.76
C CYS A 79 49.28 2.87 6.22
N PHE A 80 48.14 2.68 6.88
CA PHE A 80 48.13 2.19 8.26
C PHE A 80 48.46 0.69 8.34
N THR A 81 47.88 -0.15 7.48
CA THR A 81 48.23 -1.59 7.45
C THR A 81 49.64 -1.78 6.90
N GLY A 82 49.96 -1.23 5.74
CA GLY A 82 51.27 -1.34 5.11
C GLY A 82 52.40 -0.73 5.94
N GLY A 83 52.17 0.44 6.56
CA GLY A 83 53.15 1.10 7.43
C GLY A 83 53.44 0.31 8.70
N ILE A 84 52.41 -0.26 9.34
CA ILE A 84 52.59 -1.13 10.51
C ILE A 84 53.37 -2.40 10.12
N TYR A 85 53.03 -3.04 8.99
CA TYR A 85 53.76 -4.23 8.52
C TYR A 85 55.22 -3.92 8.15
N TRP A 86 55.51 -2.74 7.60
CA TRP A 86 56.87 -2.33 7.25
C TRP A 86 57.71 -2.04 8.49
N ILE A 87 57.13 -1.36 9.48
CA ILE A 87 57.81 -1.06 10.76
C ILE A 87 58.05 -2.36 11.55
N VAL A 88 57.04 -3.23 11.66
CA VAL A 88 57.18 -4.52 12.36
C VAL A 88 58.19 -5.43 11.65
N GLY A 89 58.15 -5.51 10.31
CA GLY A 89 59.12 -6.26 9.52
C GLY A 89 60.55 -5.72 9.65
N PHE A 90 60.73 -4.40 9.68
CA PHE A 90 62.02 -3.76 9.87
C PHE A 90 62.57 -4.02 11.28
N VAL A 91 61.74 -3.89 12.33
CA VAL A 91 62.14 -4.17 13.72
C VAL A 91 62.55 -5.65 13.88
N LEU A 92 61.79 -6.59 13.32
CA LEU A 92 62.15 -8.01 13.35
C LEU A 92 63.46 -8.29 12.63
N ARG A 93 63.70 -7.65 11.48
CA ARG A 93 64.96 -7.78 10.72
C ARG A 93 66.16 -7.24 11.50
N VAL A 94 66.01 -6.09 12.16
CA VAL A 94 67.07 -5.49 12.99
C VAL A 94 67.34 -6.34 14.23
N ASN A 95 66.31 -6.87 14.88
CA ASN A 95 66.48 -7.77 16.03
C ASN A 95 67.15 -9.10 15.64
N TRP A 96 66.82 -9.66 14.47
CA TRP A 96 67.45 -10.88 13.98
C TRP A 96 68.95 -10.70 13.73
N LYS A 97 69.36 -9.57 13.13
CA LYS A 97 70.78 -9.23 12.90
C LYS A 97 71.54 -8.93 14.20
N SER A 98 70.85 -8.60 15.30
CA SER A 98 71.50 -8.37 16.60
C SER A 98 71.79 -9.66 17.36
N LYS A 99 71.15 -10.78 17.00
CA LYS A 99 71.23 -12.07 17.70
C LYS A 99 72.02 -13.15 16.96
N ASN A 100 72.51 -12.85 15.76
CA ASN A 100 73.41 -13.69 14.97
C ASN A 100 74.69 -12.91 14.65
#